data_AF-A0A928IKW9-F1
#
_entry.id   AF-A0A928IKW9-F1
#
_cell.length_a   1.000
_cell.length_b   1.000
_cell.length_c   1.000
_cell.angle_alpha   90.00
_cell.angle_beta   90.00
_cell.angle_gamma   90.00
#
_symmetry.space_group_name_H-M   'P 1'
#
loop_
_entity.id
_entity.type
_entity.pdbx_description
1 polymer ?
#
loop_
_entity_poly.entity_id
_entity_poly.type
_entity_poly.pdbx_seq_one_letter_code
_entity_poly.pdbx_strand_id
1 'polypeptide(L)'
;MENEEIQMNSPNRRDDQKAFILKERIADMYRYGKKIVDRFPGRDKELASEIRQSMLTMFRLVVKIEKKYYKKSTLQELDEELEVLRHLVRIAADKDYYDQEVPKKDKNGNKVYDEQGKLITVSVSPPLSLHKKYVWNSQYLDEIGRLIGGYLNHLNK
;
A
#
# COMPACT_ATOMS: atom_id res chain seq x y z
N MET A 1 19.48 29.04 -38.19
CA MET A 1 18.95 28.55 -36.90
C MET A 1 17.78 27.66 -37.26
N GLU A 2 18.09 26.40 -37.55
CA GLU A 2 17.09 25.40 -37.88
C GLU A 2 16.25 25.13 -36.64
N ASN A 3 14.95 25.34 -36.78
CA ASN A 3 13.98 24.90 -35.80
C ASN A 3 14.03 23.37 -35.79
N GLU A 4 14.57 22.78 -34.72
CA GLU A 4 14.35 21.38 -34.41
C GLU A 4 12.84 21.21 -34.16
N GLU A 5 12.12 20.80 -35.19
CA GLU A 5 10.76 20.28 -35.05
C GLU A 5 10.81 19.10 -34.08
N ILE A 6 10.39 19.34 -32.84
CA ILE A 6 10.05 18.30 -31.89
C ILE A 6 8.93 17.49 -32.55
N GLN A 7 9.28 16.35 -33.13
CA GLN A 7 8.31 15.38 -33.63
C GLN A 7 7.39 14.99 -32.45
N MET A 8 6.20 15.58 -32.44
CA MET A 8 5.12 15.23 -31.52
C MET A 8 4.66 13.81 -31.84
N ASN A 9 5.35 12.83 -31.25
CA ASN A 9 5.00 11.43 -31.40
C ASN A 9 3.65 11.18 -30.69
N SER A 10 2.65 10.78 -31.47
CA SER A 10 1.27 10.56 -31.00
C SER A 10 1.23 9.45 -29.94
N PRO A 11 0.38 9.54 -28.89
CA PRO A 11 0.35 8.54 -27.81
C PRO A 11 0.03 7.13 -28.36
N ASN A 12 0.91 6.17 -28.05
CA ASN A 12 0.75 4.77 -28.43
C ASN A 12 -0.44 4.15 -27.69
N ARG A 13 -1.52 3.82 -28.41
CA ARG A 13 -2.77 3.25 -27.86
C ARG A 13 -2.56 2.06 -26.90
N ARG A 14 -1.51 1.26 -27.09
CA ARG A 14 -1.19 0.10 -26.22
C ARG A 14 -0.68 0.52 -24.84
N ASP A 15 0.06 1.62 -24.76
CA ASP A 15 0.58 2.16 -23.50
C ASP A 15 -0.53 2.81 -22.67
N ASP A 16 -1.51 3.40 -23.34
CA ASP A 16 -2.68 3.99 -22.70
C ASP A 16 -3.58 2.90 -22.11
N GLN A 17 -3.75 1.77 -22.82
CA GLN A 17 -4.47 0.61 -22.30
C GLN A 17 -3.78 0.00 -21.06
N LYS A 18 -2.44 -0.17 -21.10
CA LYS A 18 -1.69 -0.68 -19.94
C LYS A 18 -1.81 0.25 -18.72
N ALA A 19 -1.69 1.56 -18.93
CA ALA A 19 -1.82 2.55 -17.86
C ALA A 19 -3.24 2.57 -17.26
N PHE A 20 -4.26 2.47 -18.13
CA PHE A 20 -5.66 2.37 -17.70
C PHE A 20 -5.92 1.13 -16.83
N ILE A 21 -5.50 -0.05 -17.28
CA ILE A 21 -5.66 -1.30 -16.52
C ILE A 21 -4.95 -1.19 -15.16
N LEU A 22 -3.73 -0.65 -15.14
CA LEU A 22 -2.97 -0.47 -13.92
C LEU A 22 -3.69 0.45 -12.93
N LYS A 23 -4.30 1.53 -13.42
CA LYS A 23 -5.08 2.46 -12.61
C LYS A 23 -6.29 1.78 -11.97
N GLU A 24 -7.05 1.01 -12.75
CA GLU A 24 -8.21 0.28 -12.23
C GLU A 24 -7.80 -0.69 -11.11
N ARG A 25 -6.70 -1.44 -11.30
CA ARG A 25 -6.20 -2.36 -10.27
C ARG A 25 -5.73 -1.66 -9.00
N ILE A 26 -5.07 -0.51 -9.13
CA ILE A 26 -4.67 0.31 -7.97
C ILE A 26 -5.91 0.87 -7.26
N ALA A 27 -6.95 1.28 -8.00
CA ALA A 27 -8.20 1.76 -7.42
C ALA A 27 -8.95 0.65 -6.65
N ASP A 28 -8.99 -0.56 -7.19
CA ASP A 28 -9.55 -1.74 -6.51
C ASP A 28 -8.77 -2.08 -5.23
N MET A 29 -7.43 -2.05 -5.30
CA MET A 29 -6.55 -2.22 -4.15
C MET A 29 -6.82 -1.17 -3.07
N TYR A 30 -6.93 0.10 -3.46
CA TYR A 30 -7.24 1.20 -2.54
C TYR A 30 -8.59 0.98 -1.85
N ARG A 31 -9.63 0.60 -2.60
CA ARG A 31 -10.97 0.33 -2.06
C ARG A 31 -10.96 -0.82 -1.05
N TYR A 32 -10.18 -1.87 -1.30
CA TYR A 32 -10.01 -2.99 -0.37
C TYR A 32 -9.23 -2.56 0.88
N GLY A 33 -8.04 -1.99 0.69
CA GLY A 33 -7.13 -1.59 1.76
C GLY A 33 -7.74 -0.54 2.69
N LYS A 34 -8.43 0.47 2.15
CA LYS A 34 -9.06 1.53 2.94
C LYS A 34 -10.04 0.97 3.98
N LYS A 35 -10.89 0.01 3.61
CA LYS A 35 -11.87 -0.63 4.51
C LYS A 35 -11.21 -1.35 5.69
N ILE A 36 -10.00 -1.87 5.49
CA ILE A 36 -9.23 -2.58 6.50
C ILE A 36 -8.58 -1.57 7.44
N VAL A 37 -7.85 -0.61 6.86
CA VAL A 37 -7.02 0.36 7.57
C VAL A 37 -7.85 1.33 8.42
N ASP A 38 -9.10 1.60 8.03
CA ASP A 38 -10.02 2.40 8.83
C ASP A 38 -10.48 1.74 10.13
N ARG A 39 -10.30 0.42 10.25
CA ARG A 39 -10.64 -0.35 11.45
C ARG A 39 -9.44 -0.56 12.37
N PHE A 40 -8.29 0.04 12.07
CA PHE A 40 -7.13 -0.08 12.92
C PHE A 40 -7.40 0.59 14.28
N PRO A 41 -6.94 -0.01 15.39
CA PRO A 41 -7.09 0.56 16.72
C PRO A 41 -6.29 1.87 16.81
N GLY A 42 -6.66 2.75 17.76
CA GLY A 42 -6.07 4.09 17.87
C GLY A 42 -4.54 4.11 18.01
N ARG A 43 -3.96 3.09 18.65
CA ARG A 43 -2.49 2.93 18.78
C ARG A 43 -1.77 2.74 17.45
N ASP A 44 -2.46 2.22 16.44
CA ASP A 44 -1.93 1.92 15.10
C ASP A 44 -2.39 2.96 14.06
N LYS A 45 -2.90 4.11 14.53
CA LYS A 45 -3.45 5.17 13.66
C LYS A 45 -2.40 5.79 12.74
N GLU A 46 -1.16 5.91 13.21
CA GLU A 46 -0.03 6.43 12.43
C GLU A 46 0.33 5.46 11.30
N LEU A 47 0.53 4.17 11.61
CA LEU A 47 0.74 3.12 10.61
C LEU A 47 -0.42 3.07 9.59
N ALA A 48 -1.66 3.21 10.06
CA ALA A 48 -2.82 3.31 9.19
C ALA A 48 -2.75 4.53 8.26
N SER A 49 -2.19 5.64 8.73
CA SER A 49 -1.99 6.85 7.93
C SER A 49 -0.94 6.64 6.85
N GLU A 50 0.20 6.05 7.21
CA GLU A 50 1.28 5.71 6.27
C GLU A 50 0.80 4.76 5.17
N ILE A 51 0.07 3.70 5.52
CA ILE A 51 -0.50 2.78 4.52
C ILE A 51 -1.46 3.53 3.58
N ARG A 52 -2.36 4.38 4.11
CA ARG A 52 -3.26 5.19 3.27
C ARG A 52 -2.49 6.13 2.36
N GLN A 53 -1.46 6.77 2.87
CA GLN A 53 -0.64 7.68 2.11
C GLN A 53 0.08 6.96 0.98
N SER A 54 0.67 5.80 1.25
CA SER A 54 1.32 4.96 0.24
C SER A 54 0.37 4.53 -0.88
N MET A 55 -0.83 4.03 -0.52
CA MET A 55 -1.84 3.69 -1.54
C MET A 55 -2.27 4.91 -2.39
N LEU A 56 -2.40 6.10 -1.79
CA LEU A 56 -2.69 7.34 -2.53
C LEU A 56 -1.52 7.78 -3.42
N THR A 57 -0.28 7.60 -2.97
CA THR A 57 0.91 7.88 -3.76
C THR A 57 0.93 7.01 -5.02
N MET A 58 0.69 5.69 -4.90
CA MET A 58 0.55 4.81 -6.06
C MET A 58 -0.53 5.30 -7.04
N PHE A 59 -1.69 5.72 -6.53
CA PHE A 59 -2.77 6.25 -7.37
C PHE A 59 -2.35 7.55 -8.10
N ARG A 60 -1.62 8.44 -7.44
CA ARG A 60 -1.08 9.66 -8.07
C ARG A 60 -0.04 9.33 -9.14
N LEU A 61 0.83 8.37 -8.89
CA LEU A 61 1.86 7.93 -9.83
C LEU A 61 1.26 7.32 -11.10
N VAL A 62 0.23 6.48 -10.98
CA VAL A 62 -0.43 5.90 -12.16
C VAL A 62 -1.19 6.94 -13.00
N VAL A 63 -1.82 7.93 -12.37
CA VAL A 63 -2.42 9.07 -13.08
C VAL A 63 -1.34 9.88 -13.83
N LYS A 64 -0.16 10.06 -13.23
CA LYS A 64 0.99 10.71 -13.88
C LYS A 64 1.50 9.87 -15.07
N ILE A 65 1.53 8.54 -14.96
CA ILE A 65 1.87 7.63 -16.06
C ILE A 65 0.88 7.74 -17.22
N GLU A 66 -0.42 7.83 -16.95
CA GLU A 66 -1.45 8.01 -18.00
C GLU A 66 -1.25 9.29 -18.81
N LYS A 67 -0.72 10.35 -18.19
CA LYS A 67 -0.56 11.67 -18.84
C LYS A 67 0.81 11.91 -19.47
N LYS A 68 1.84 11.17 -19.07
CA LYS A 68 3.21 11.38 -19.54
C LYS A 68 3.48 10.69 -20.88
N TYR A 69 4.24 11.35 -21.75
CA TYR A 69 4.81 10.73 -22.96
C TYR A 69 5.99 9.79 -22.63
N TYR A 70 6.85 10.19 -21.69
CA TYR A 70 7.98 9.36 -21.20
C TYR A 70 7.66 8.76 -19.82
N LYS A 71 7.27 7.48 -19.82
CA LYS A 71 6.61 6.81 -18.67
C LYS A 71 7.55 5.98 -17.77
N LYS A 72 8.78 5.68 -18.23
CA LYS A 72 9.68 4.70 -17.57
C LYS A 72 10.05 5.07 -16.13
N SER A 73 10.54 6.28 -15.88
CA SER A 73 10.98 6.67 -14.53
C SER A 73 9.82 6.65 -13.53
N THR A 74 8.64 7.13 -13.94
CA THR A 74 7.47 7.14 -13.07
C THR A 74 6.88 5.75 -12.85
N LEU A 75 7.06 4.81 -13.79
CA LEU A 75 6.75 3.40 -13.54
C LEU A 75 7.71 2.75 -12.52
N GLN A 76 8.98 3.15 -12.51
CA GLN A 76 9.94 2.71 -11.49
C GLN A 76 9.59 3.30 -10.11
N GLU A 77 9.25 4.59 -10.04
CA GLU A 77 8.71 5.23 -8.82
C GLU A 77 7.49 4.46 -8.28
N LEU A 78 6.60 3.99 -9.18
CA LEU A 78 5.43 3.21 -8.81
C LEU A 78 5.76 1.79 -8.30
N ASP A 79 6.79 1.16 -8.87
CA ASP A 79 7.29 -0.15 -8.43
C ASP A 79 7.92 -0.06 -7.03
N GLU A 80 8.72 0.98 -6.80
CA GLU A 80 9.31 1.28 -5.49
C GLU A 80 8.22 1.51 -4.44
N GLU A 81 7.21 2.32 -4.75
CA GLU A 81 6.09 2.58 -3.84
C GLU A 81 5.26 1.31 -3.56
N LEU A 82 5.09 0.42 -4.54
CA LEU A 82 4.47 -0.89 -4.34
C LEU A 82 5.25 -1.73 -3.31
N GLU A 83 6.58 -1.71 -3.36
CA GLU A 83 7.42 -2.39 -2.37
C GLU A 83 7.27 -1.76 -0.98
N VAL A 84 7.24 -0.43 -0.88
CA VAL A 84 6.97 0.26 0.40
C VAL A 84 5.62 -0.21 0.98
N LEU A 85 4.57 -0.25 0.17
CA LEU A 85 3.26 -0.72 0.60
C LEU A 85 3.28 -2.18 1.10
N ARG A 86 3.99 -3.08 0.41
CA ARG A 86 4.17 -4.49 0.84
C ARG A 86 4.81 -4.57 2.23
N HIS A 87 5.81 -3.74 2.51
CA HIS A 87 6.48 -3.69 3.81
C HIS A 87 5.56 -3.15 4.91
N LEU A 88 4.82 -2.07 4.66
CA LEU A 88 3.86 -1.52 5.62
C LEU A 88 2.75 -2.54 5.95
N VAL A 89 2.23 -3.23 4.95
CA VAL A 89 1.25 -4.32 5.13
C VAL A 89 1.83 -5.50 5.90
N ARG A 90 3.12 -5.80 5.72
CA ARG A 90 3.82 -6.80 6.52
C ARG A 90 3.90 -6.39 7.99
N ILE A 91 4.37 -5.18 8.28
CA ILE A 91 4.49 -4.65 9.65
C ILE A 91 3.13 -4.72 10.36
N ALA A 92 2.05 -4.30 9.70
CA ALA A 92 0.71 -4.32 10.28
C ALA A 92 0.20 -5.72 10.70
N ALA A 93 0.79 -6.79 10.18
CA ALA A 93 0.34 -8.17 10.41
C ALA A 93 1.37 -9.04 11.14
N ASP A 94 2.56 -8.51 11.40
CA ASP A 94 3.69 -9.26 11.93
C ASP A 94 3.67 -9.19 13.46
N LYS A 95 3.67 -10.35 14.13
CA LYS A 95 3.50 -10.44 15.59
C LYS A 95 4.71 -9.88 16.32
N ASP A 96 5.89 -10.03 15.75
CA ASP A 96 7.14 -9.64 16.38
C ASP A 96 7.21 -8.12 16.64
N TYR A 97 6.46 -7.32 15.85
CA TYR A 97 6.32 -5.87 16.06
C TYR A 97 5.32 -5.50 17.17
N TYR A 98 4.56 -6.47 17.67
CA TYR A 98 3.45 -6.28 18.59
C TYR A 98 3.51 -7.14 19.86
N ASP A 99 4.60 -7.88 20.07
CA ASP A 99 4.87 -8.74 21.24
C ASP A 99 5.05 -7.96 22.57
N GLN A 100 4.51 -6.75 22.68
CA GLN A 100 4.49 -5.97 23.91
C GLN A 100 3.31 -6.38 24.79
N GLU A 101 3.60 -6.76 26.03
CA GLU A 101 2.58 -6.88 27.07
C GLU A 101 2.15 -5.50 27.54
N VAL A 102 0.87 -5.15 27.32
CA VAL A 102 0.32 -3.87 27.78
C VAL A 102 -0.61 -4.06 28.98
N PRO A 103 -0.71 -3.08 29.90
CA PRO A 103 -1.65 -3.14 31.00
C PRO A 103 -3.08 -3.35 30.51
N LYS A 104 -3.77 -4.36 31.03
CA LYS A 104 -5.19 -4.56 30.79
C LYS A 104 -5.95 -3.38 31.38
N LYS A 105 -6.86 -2.79 30.59
CA LYS A 105 -7.76 -1.72 31.02
C LYS A 105 -9.19 -2.24 31.13
N ASP A 106 -9.92 -1.78 32.14
CA ASP A 106 -11.36 -2.02 32.27
C ASP A 106 -12.17 -1.12 31.31
N LYS A 107 -13.50 -1.22 31.37
CA LYS A 107 -14.41 -0.42 30.54
C LYS A 107 -14.28 1.09 30.76
N ASN A 108 -13.72 1.49 31.90
CA ASN A 108 -13.54 2.88 32.34
C ASN A 108 -12.11 3.39 32.07
N GLY A 109 -11.22 2.53 31.56
CA GLY A 109 -9.83 2.86 31.24
C GLY A 109 -8.84 2.67 32.39
N ASN A 110 -9.27 2.15 33.53
CA ASN A 110 -8.40 1.90 34.69
C ASN A 110 -7.60 0.61 34.50
N LYS A 111 -6.37 0.60 35.03
CA LYS A 111 -5.51 -0.60 35.06
C LYS A 111 -6.16 -1.69 35.93
N VAL A 112 -6.16 -2.92 35.43
CA VAL A 112 -6.71 -4.08 36.13
C VAL A 112 -5.58 -4.82 36.86
N TYR A 113 -5.81 -5.14 38.12
CA TYR A 113 -4.89 -5.90 38.96
C TYR A 113 -5.52 -7.25 39.33
N ASP A 114 -4.68 -8.25 39.62
CA ASP A 114 -5.12 -9.53 40.17
C ASP A 114 -5.42 -9.44 41.68
N GLU A 115 -5.86 -10.57 42.26
CA GLU A 115 -6.20 -10.68 43.68
C GLU A 115 -4.99 -10.44 44.60
N GLN A 116 -3.77 -10.56 44.09
CA GLN A 116 -2.52 -10.27 44.82
C GLN A 116 -2.02 -8.83 44.62
N GLY A 117 -2.75 -8.00 43.87
CA GLY A 117 -2.39 -6.61 43.57
C GLY A 117 -1.35 -6.46 42.46
N LYS A 118 -1.03 -7.50 41.70
CA LYS A 118 -0.13 -7.44 40.55
C LYS A 118 -0.90 -7.02 39.29
N LEU A 119 -0.28 -6.19 38.46
CA LEU A 119 -0.88 -5.67 37.24
C LEU A 119 -1.11 -6.79 36.21
N ILE A 120 -2.34 -6.91 35.73
CA ILE A 120 -2.67 -7.84 34.64
C ILE A 120 -2.30 -7.20 33.31
N THR A 121 -1.51 -7.91 32.51
CA THR A 121 -1.11 -7.53 31.16
C THR A 121 -1.85 -8.36 30.11
N VAL A 122 -1.91 -7.85 28.88
CA VAL A 122 -2.39 -8.57 27.70
C VAL A 122 -1.37 -8.42 26.56
N SER A 123 -1.15 -9.51 25.82
CA SER A 123 -0.40 -9.46 24.55
C SER A 123 -1.23 -8.73 23.51
N VAL A 124 -0.63 -7.79 22.79
CA VAL A 124 -1.36 -7.02 21.79
C VAL A 124 -1.28 -7.67 20.43
N SER A 125 -2.44 -8.02 19.89
CA SER A 125 -2.53 -8.55 18.53
C SER A 125 -2.21 -7.47 17.49
N PRO A 126 -1.57 -7.84 16.36
CA PRO A 126 -1.42 -6.97 15.21
C PRO A 126 -2.79 -6.46 14.71
N PRO A 127 -2.86 -5.23 14.17
CA PRO A 127 -4.10 -4.65 13.65
C PRO A 127 -4.58 -5.31 12.35
N LEU A 128 -3.71 -6.01 11.63
CA LEU A 128 -4.03 -6.75 10.42
C LEU A 128 -3.92 -8.26 10.65
N SER A 129 -4.98 -9.01 10.32
CA SER A 129 -4.93 -10.47 10.40
C SER A 129 -4.11 -11.06 9.24
N LEU A 130 -3.48 -12.21 9.49
CA LEU A 130 -2.67 -12.92 8.47
C LEU A 130 -3.46 -13.24 7.20
N HIS A 131 -4.74 -13.63 7.33
CA HIS A 131 -5.59 -13.89 6.17
C HIS A 131 -5.80 -12.62 5.32
N LYS A 132 -6.08 -11.48 5.96
CA LYS A 132 -6.24 -10.20 5.25
C LYS A 132 -4.95 -9.75 4.58
N LYS A 133 -3.80 -9.90 5.26
CA LYS A 133 -2.47 -9.68 4.66
C LYS A 133 -2.26 -10.55 3.42
N TYR A 134 -2.56 -11.85 3.51
CA TYR A 134 -2.42 -12.78 2.39
C TYR A 134 -3.30 -12.38 1.20
N VAL A 135 -4.58 -12.07 1.44
CA VAL A 135 -5.51 -11.63 0.38
C VAL A 135 -5.01 -10.32 -0.25
N TRP A 136 -4.57 -9.35 0.56
CA TRP A 136 -4.04 -8.09 0.04
C TRP A 136 -2.84 -8.33 -0.88
N ASN A 137 -1.84 -9.11 -0.43
CA ASN A 137 -0.65 -9.39 -1.22
C ASN A 137 -0.99 -10.16 -2.50
N SER A 138 -1.64 -11.32 -2.37
CA SER A 138 -1.86 -12.25 -3.48
C SER A 138 -2.84 -11.74 -4.54
N GLN A 139 -3.91 -11.05 -4.14
CA GLN A 139 -4.97 -10.63 -5.05
C GLN A 139 -4.70 -9.25 -5.65
N TYR A 140 -4.01 -8.37 -4.93
CA TYR A 140 -3.85 -6.99 -5.35
C TYR A 140 -2.40 -6.64 -5.64
N LEU A 141 -1.50 -6.75 -4.65
CA LEU A 141 -0.13 -6.26 -4.80
C LEU A 141 0.66 -7.07 -5.84
N ASP A 142 0.49 -8.39 -5.88
CA ASP A 142 1.17 -9.26 -6.84
C ASP A 142 0.64 -9.07 -8.27
N GLU A 143 -0.66 -8.83 -8.43
CA GLU A 143 -1.23 -8.50 -9.75
C GLU A 143 -0.68 -7.16 -10.25
N ILE A 144 -0.67 -6.13 -9.40
CA ILE A 144 -0.11 -4.82 -9.73
C ILE A 144 1.38 -4.94 -10.10
N GLY A 145 2.17 -5.69 -9.33
CA GLY A 145 3.58 -5.92 -9.62
C GLY A 145 3.81 -6.60 -10.98
N ARG A 146 3.02 -7.63 -11.31
CA ARG A 146 3.08 -8.27 -12.64
C ARG A 146 2.76 -7.29 -13.77
N LEU A 147 1.76 -6.42 -13.59
CA LEU A 147 1.39 -5.41 -14.57
C LEU A 147 2.51 -4.37 -14.76
N ILE A 148 3.11 -3.88 -13.67
CA ILE A 148 4.24 -2.93 -13.71
C ILE A 148 5.42 -3.56 -14.44
N GLY A 149 5.85 -4.77 -14.06
CA GLY A 149 6.95 -5.47 -14.72
C GLY A 149 6.70 -5.72 -16.20
N GLY A 150 5.48 -6.13 -16.57
CA GLY A 150 5.07 -6.29 -17.97
C GLY A 150 5.01 -4.98 -18.75
N TYR A 151 4.84 -3.85 -18.08
CA TYR A 151 4.92 -2.52 -18.70
C TYR A 151 6.37 -2.07 -18.85
N LEU A 152 7.19 -2.17 -17.81
CA LEU A 152 8.63 -1.83 -17.88
C LEU A 152 9.35 -2.64 -18.97
N ASN A 153 9.07 -3.94 -19.07
CA ASN A 153 9.62 -4.78 -20.14
C ASN A 153 9.15 -4.37 -21.54
N HIS A 154 7.98 -3.76 -21.68
CA HIS A 154 7.53 -3.21 -22.96
C HIS A 154 8.29 -1.94 -23.34
N LEU A 155 8.56 -1.08 -22.36
CA LEU A 155 9.28 0.19 -22.58
C LEU A 155 10.79 0.03 -22.78
N ASN A 156 11.35 -1.13 -22.41
CA ASN A 156 12.77 -1.46 -22.59
C ASN A 156 13.06 -2.19 -23.91
N LYS A 157 12.04 -2.52 -24.70
CA LYS A 157 12.17 -3.11 -26.04
C LYS A 157 12.19 -2.01 -27.08
#